data_AF-A0A2E5DE38-F1
#
_entry.id   AF-A0A2E5DE38-F1
#
_cell.length_a   1.000
_cell.length_b   1.000
_cell.length_c   1.000
_cell.angle_alpha   90.00
_cell.angle_beta   90.00
_cell.angle_gamma   90.00
#
_symmetry.space_group_name_H-M   'P 1'
#
loop_
_entity.id
_entity.type
_entity.pdbx_description
1 polymer ?
#
loop_
_entity_poly.entity_id
_entity_poly.type
_entity_poly.pdbx_seq_one_letter_code
_entity_poly.pdbx_strand_id
1 'polypeptide(L)'
;MAAGGYLSNTHIRLGDSFLETVCPTDTAWKNSSTQTRLLERHGDCGYMAIVQVPDVSLASRSMAEQGSGRGIVAGDWNVCPGSPGTGLAGVESGRYVLGEPLPKEPDTLSGVNVQFHPVDFGTLAEIQENWPGQGDFPTNKGAYFPAGNTWQNDVNARPHGRVTTGFAAVEIAPRDGDPEEICQRWMNGLGAGCSINPEEPTVLRLSGGQTMRFIEPQPDKKTGVVGVDLWAAPGCDRKFDSMNFCGVTWTLVDHPSE
;
A
#
# COMPACT_ATOMS: atom_id res chain seq x y z
N MET A 1 -7.48 14.11 3.10
CA MET A 1 -8.84 13.90 2.57
C MET A 1 -8.69 13.40 1.14
N ALA A 2 -9.25 12.23 0.81
CA ALA A 2 -9.24 11.73 -0.55
C ALA A 2 -9.84 12.76 -1.51
N ALA A 3 -9.10 13.11 -2.56
CA ALA A 3 -9.47 14.12 -3.54
C ALA A 3 -10.77 13.70 -4.24
N GLY A 4 -11.85 14.46 -4.03
CA GLY A 4 -13.13 14.30 -4.74
C GLY A 4 -14.37 14.18 -3.86
N GLY A 5 -14.25 14.03 -2.54
CA GLY A 5 -15.41 13.98 -1.63
C GLY A 5 -16.28 12.72 -1.73
N TYR A 6 -15.82 11.71 -2.47
CA TYR A 6 -16.49 10.40 -2.60
C TYR A 6 -16.11 9.43 -1.47
N LEU A 7 -15.03 9.69 -0.76
CA LEU A 7 -14.51 8.79 0.27
C LEU A 7 -14.19 9.60 1.52
N SER A 8 -14.55 9.05 2.67
CA SER A 8 -13.99 9.42 3.97
C SER A 8 -12.94 8.38 4.33
N ASN A 9 -11.74 8.83 4.64
CA ASN A 9 -10.62 7.96 4.99
C ASN A 9 -10.04 8.30 6.37
N THR A 10 -9.58 7.26 7.06
CA THR A 10 -8.80 7.37 8.30
C THR A 10 -7.52 6.57 8.13
N HIS A 11 -6.40 7.13 8.56
CA HIS A 11 -5.11 6.45 8.57
C HIS A 11 -4.76 6.05 10.00
N ILE A 12 -4.58 4.76 10.23
CA ILE A 12 -4.08 4.20 11.48
C ILE A 12 -2.60 3.88 11.27
N ARG A 13 -1.72 4.52 12.03
CA ARG A 13 -0.27 4.33 11.88
C ARG A 13 0.16 3.01 12.51
N LEU A 14 0.98 2.25 11.80
CA LEU A 14 1.53 0.97 12.27
C LEU A 14 3.02 0.91 11.89
N GLY A 15 3.89 1.27 12.84
CA GLY A 15 5.33 1.36 12.59
C GLY A 15 5.67 2.51 11.65
N ASP A 16 6.39 2.22 10.58
CA ASP A 16 6.69 3.12 9.45
C ASP A 16 5.58 3.19 8.40
N SER A 17 4.60 2.30 8.50
CA SER A 17 3.50 2.09 7.55
C SER A 17 2.15 2.56 8.13
N PHE A 18 1.07 2.35 7.39
CA PHE A 18 -0.29 2.66 7.86
C PHE A 18 -1.34 1.70 7.31
N LEU A 19 -2.41 1.55 8.06
CA LEU A 19 -3.68 1.02 7.58
C LEU A 19 -4.56 2.21 7.18
N GLU A 20 -5.00 2.24 5.93
CA GLU A 20 -6.06 3.15 5.51
C GLU A 20 -7.41 2.44 5.60
N THR A 21 -8.33 3.00 6.39
CA THR A 21 -9.73 2.60 6.36
C THR A 21 -10.51 3.63 5.56
N VAL A 22 -11.31 3.15 4.60
CA VAL A 22 -12.02 3.99 3.65
C VAL A 22 -13.50 3.62 3.65
N CYS A 23 -14.35 4.64 3.72
CA CYS A 23 -15.80 4.49 3.63
C CYS A 23 -16.35 5.44 2.54
N PRO A 24 -17.18 4.95 1.61
CA PRO A 24 -17.85 5.81 0.64
C PRO A 24 -18.80 6.81 1.31
N THR A 25 -18.80 8.06 0.82
CA THR A 25 -19.74 9.09 1.27
C THR A 25 -21.13 8.89 0.67
N ASP A 26 -22.13 9.61 1.18
CA ASP A 26 -23.49 9.60 0.62
C ASP A 26 -23.52 9.96 -0.88
N THR A 27 -22.61 10.84 -1.30
CA THR A 27 -22.47 11.20 -2.74
C THR A 27 -21.99 10.01 -3.56
N ALA A 28 -21.07 9.20 -3.02
CA ALA A 28 -20.59 8.00 -3.68
C ALA A 28 -21.67 6.93 -3.81
N TRP A 29 -22.53 6.78 -2.80
CA TRP A 29 -23.70 5.89 -2.84
C TRP A 29 -24.73 6.35 -3.86
N LYS A 30 -25.07 7.65 -3.86
CA LYS A 30 -25.99 8.24 -4.83
C LYS A 30 -25.55 8.01 -6.28
N ASN A 31 -24.25 8.03 -6.53
CA ASN A 31 -23.67 7.92 -7.87
C ASN A 31 -23.18 6.50 -8.22
N SER A 32 -23.42 5.51 -7.36
CA SER A 32 -22.98 4.12 -7.57
C SER A 32 -21.50 4.01 -7.98
N SER A 33 -20.63 4.68 -7.23
CA SER A 33 -19.17 4.67 -7.44
C SER A 33 -18.57 3.24 -7.52
N THR A 34 -17.31 3.13 -7.94
CA THR A 34 -16.60 1.83 -7.96
C THR A 34 -16.53 1.20 -6.58
N GLN A 35 -16.30 2.01 -5.55
CA GLN A 35 -16.14 1.58 -4.16
C GLN A 35 -17.46 1.09 -3.56
N THR A 36 -18.58 1.75 -3.85
CA THR A 36 -19.90 1.30 -3.37
C THR A 36 -20.30 -0.01 -4.03
N ARG A 37 -20.06 -0.15 -5.35
CA ARG A 37 -20.28 -1.41 -6.07
C ARG A 37 -19.39 -2.54 -5.56
N LEU A 38 -18.19 -2.24 -5.07
CA LEU A 38 -17.32 -3.22 -4.42
C LEU A 38 -17.95 -3.71 -3.11
N LEU A 39 -18.40 -2.79 -2.25
CA LEU A 39 -19.04 -3.12 -0.98
C LEU A 39 -20.36 -3.87 -1.17
N GLU A 40 -21.17 -3.51 -2.16
CA GLU A 40 -22.41 -4.23 -2.48
C GLU A 40 -22.15 -5.72 -2.81
N ARG A 41 -21.01 -6.02 -3.45
CA ARG A 41 -20.65 -7.39 -3.82
C ARG A 41 -19.97 -8.18 -2.72
N HIS A 42 -19.18 -7.52 -1.86
CA HIS A 42 -18.24 -8.21 -0.98
C HIS A 42 -18.39 -7.85 0.50
N GLY A 43 -19.22 -6.86 0.83
CA GLY A 43 -19.21 -6.19 2.13
C GLY A 43 -17.84 -5.58 2.43
N ASP A 44 -17.55 -5.37 3.71
CA ASP A 44 -16.24 -4.93 4.19
C ASP A 44 -15.14 -5.90 3.73
N CYS A 45 -14.07 -5.38 3.12
CA CYS A 45 -12.97 -6.20 2.61
C CYS A 45 -11.67 -5.42 2.51
N GLY A 46 -10.55 -6.14 2.48
CA GLY A 46 -9.27 -5.61 2.06
C GLY A 46 -9.20 -5.58 0.53
N TYR A 47 -9.04 -4.39 -0.06
CA TYR A 47 -9.17 -4.22 -1.51
C TYR A 47 -7.91 -3.68 -2.20
N MET A 48 -6.92 -3.22 -1.44
CA MET A 48 -5.72 -2.55 -1.97
C MET A 48 -4.48 -2.86 -1.14
N ALA A 49 -3.34 -2.97 -1.81
CA ALA A 49 -2.02 -3.01 -1.20
C ALA A 49 -1.17 -1.89 -1.81
N ILE A 50 -0.57 -1.06 -0.95
CA ILE A 50 0.26 0.08 -1.34
C ILE A 50 1.71 -0.24 -1.00
N VAL A 51 2.61 -0.15 -1.98
CA VAL A 51 4.04 -0.43 -1.81
C VAL A 51 4.87 0.77 -2.23
N GLN A 52 5.80 1.18 -1.36
CA GLN A 52 6.71 2.25 -1.67
C GLN A 52 7.79 1.78 -2.65
N VAL A 53 8.10 2.61 -3.65
CA VAL A 53 9.13 2.37 -4.67
C VAL A 53 10.11 3.55 -4.71
N PRO A 54 11.38 3.31 -5.07
CA PRO A 54 12.38 4.38 -5.16
C PRO A 54 12.27 5.20 -6.45
N ASP A 55 11.62 4.66 -7.50
CA ASP A 55 11.44 5.30 -8.79
C ASP A 55 10.11 4.84 -9.41
N VAL A 56 9.11 5.72 -9.36
CA VAL A 56 7.78 5.43 -9.91
C VAL A 56 7.79 5.34 -11.43
N SER A 57 8.71 6.04 -12.10
CA SER A 57 8.80 6.04 -13.56
C SER A 57 9.16 4.65 -14.08
N LEU A 58 10.16 4.01 -13.45
CA LEU A 58 10.61 2.66 -13.80
C LEU A 58 9.60 1.61 -13.38
N ALA A 59 9.14 1.66 -12.13
CA ALA A 59 8.19 0.69 -11.59
C ALA A 59 6.86 0.73 -12.35
N SER A 60 6.34 1.93 -12.68
CA SER A 60 5.07 2.03 -13.39
C SER A 60 5.12 1.51 -14.81
N ARG A 61 6.21 1.75 -15.56
CA ARG A 61 6.41 1.13 -16.90
C ARG A 61 6.42 -0.39 -16.79
N SER A 62 7.22 -0.92 -15.87
CA SER A 62 7.33 -2.37 -15.65
C SER A 62 5.97 -2.98 -15.27
N MET A 63 5.21 -2.37 -14.37
CA MET A 63 3.92 -2.89 -13.95
C MET A 63 2.85 -2.78 -15.04
N ALA A 64 2.86 -1.73 -15.86
CA ALA A 64 1.84 -1.48 -16.87
C ALA A 64 1.83 -2.51 -18.01
N GLU A 65 2.98 -3.11 -18.32
CA GLU A 65 3.15 -4.07 -19.41
C GLU A 65 2.87 -5.52 -18.99
N GLN A 66 2.65 -5.77 -17.70
CA GLN A 66 2.49 -7.11 -17.16
C GLN A 66 1.05 -7.64 -17.21
N GLY A 67 0.92 -8.97 -17.14
CA GLY A 67 -0.37 -9.66 -17.17
C GLY A 67 -1.14 -9.37 -18.46
N SER A 68 -2.35 -8.84 -18.30
CA SER A 68 -3.23 -8.45 -19.40
C SER A 68 -2.83 -7.13 -20.08
N GLY A 69 -1.82 -6.41 -19.57
CA GLY A 69 -1.31 -5.19 -20.18
C GLY A 69 -2.31 -4.03 -20.17
N ARG A 70 -3.19 -3.97 -19.16
CA ARG A 70 -4.22 -2.93 -19.05
C ARG A 70 -3.66 -1.53 -18.74
N GLY A 71 -2.39 -1.44 -18.35
CA GLY A 71 -1.77 -0.20 -17.90
C GLY A 71 -2.29 0.27 -16.54
N ILE A 72 -2.22 1.57 -16.32
CA ILE A 72 -2.64 2.21 -15.06
C ILE A 72 -4.15 2.43 -15.05
N VAL A 73 -4.80 2.23 -13.90
CA VAL A 73 -6.23 2.54 -13.72
C VAL A 73 -6.44 3.94 -13.12
N ALA A 74 -5.46 4.42 -12.35
CA ALA A 74 -5.42 5.76 -11.80
C ALA A 74 -3.98 6.14 -11.44
N GLY A 75 -3.72 7.43 -11.29
CA GLY A 75 -2.45 7.92 -10.75
C GLY A 75 -2.46 9.44 -10.67
N ASP A 76 -1.93 9.95 -9.57
CA ASP A 76 -1.91 11.37 -9.25
C ASP A 76 -0.55 11.75 -8.65
N TRP A 77 -0.08 12.95 -9.00
CA TRP A 77 1.10 13.56 -8.39
C TRP A 77 0.68 14.77 -7.56
N ASN A 78 1.48 15.05 -6.53
CA ASN A 78 1.35 16.22 -5.68
C ASN A 78 2.72 16.85 -5.47
N VAL A 79 2.77 18.18 -5.42
CA VAL A 79 3.97 18.96 -5.07
C VAL A 79 3.56 20.08 -4.12
N CYS A 80 4.36 20.35 -3.07
CA CYS A 80 4.21 21.57 -2.27
C CYS A 80 5.58 22.12 -1.85
N PRO A 81 5.71 23.44 -1.63
CA PRO A 81 6.92 24.02 -1.08
C PRO A 81 7.12 23.59 0.38
N GLY A 82 8.37 23.41 0.78
CA GLY A 82 8.76 23.17 2.16
C GLY A 82 9.59 21.90 2.35
N SER A 83 9.47 21.32 3.54
CA SER A 83 10.25 20.15 3.95
C SER A 83 9.38 19.17 4.75
N PRO A 84 9.80 17.91 4.89
CA PRO A 84 9.03 16.92 5.65
C PRO A 84 8.61 17.47 7.02
N GLY A 85 7.31 17.46 7.31
CA GLY A 85 6.79 17.97 8.59
C GLY A 85 6.15 19.36 8.55
N THR A 86 6.39 20.16 7.50
CA THR A 86 5.94 21.57 7.44
C THR A 86 4.48 21.76 7.04
N GLY A 87 3.75 20.68 6.72
CA GLY A 87 2.35 20.74 6.27
C GLY A 87 2.18 20.81 4.75
N LEU A 88 0.94 20.96 4.28
CA LEU A 88 0.54 20.88 2.86
C LEU A 88 0.03 22.23 2.28
N ALA A 89 0.54 23.35 2.79
CA ALA A 89 0.18 24.65 2.26
C ALA A 89 0.69 24.81 0.82
N GLY A 90 -0.16 25.34 -0.07
CA GLY A 90 0.22 25.55 -1.47
C GLY A 90 0.43 24.27 -2.27
N VAL A 91 -0.26 23.18 -1.92
CA VAL A 91 -0.19 21.95 -2.70
C VAL A 91 -0.76 22.14 -4.10
N GLU A 92 0.06 21.78 -5.09
CA GLU A 92 -0.32 21.59 -6.48
C GLU A 92 -0.47 20.10 -6.76
N SER A 93 -1.41 19.74 -7.63
CA SER A 93 -1.68 18.34 -7.96
C SER A 93 -2.05 18.19 -9.42
N GLY A 94 -1.76 17.03 -10.00
CA GLY A 94 -2.16 16.70 -11.36
C GLY A 94 -2.23 15.20 -11.60
N ARG A 95 -2.69 14.84 -12.80
CA ARG A 95 -2.71 13.44 -13.24
C ARG A 95 -1.30 12.97 -13.54
N TYR A 96 -0.98 11.78 -13.05
CA TYR A 96 0.25 11.11 -13.41
C TYR A 96 0.19 10.62 -14.87
N VAL A 97 1.32 10.73 -15.56
CA VAL A 97 1.51 10.18 -16.90
C VAL A 97 2.44 8.98 -16.77
N LEU A 98 2.02 7.83 -17.32
CA LEU A 98 2.75 6.58 -17.22
C LEU A 98 4.22 6.74 -17.62
N GLY A 99 5.12 6.38 -16.71
CA GLY A 99 6.57 6.43 -16.93
C GLY A 99 7.21 7.81 -16.78
N GLU A 100 6.46 8.85 -16.43
CA GLU A 100 7.08 10.14 -16.09
C GLU A 100 7.71 10.07 -14.69
N PRO A 101 8.85 10.74 -14.45
CA PRO A 101 9.43 10.82 -13.13
C PRO A 101 8.62 11.75 -12.20
N LEU A 102 8.72 11.48 -10.90
CA LEU A 102 8.28 12.42 -9.87
C LEU A 102 9.09 13.72 -9.97
N PRO A 103 8.47 14.92 -9.92
CA PRO A 103 9.19 16.19 -9.79
C PRO A 103 10.01 16.24 -8.49
N LYS A 104 11.31 16.56 -8.58
CA LYS A 104 12.26 16.53 -7.45
C LYS A 104 13.02 17.85 -7.33
N GLU A 105 12.29 18.93 -7.17
CA GLU A 105 12.90 20.25 -7.01
C GLU A 105 13.42 20.44 -5.56
N PRO A 106 14.56 21.13 -5.37
CA PRO A 106 15.00 21.55 -4.04
C PRO A 106 13.91 22.34 -3.30
N ASP A 107 13.89 22.22 -1.98
CA ASP A 107 12.93 22.92 -1.10
C ASP A 107 11.44 22.63 -1.41
N THR A 108 11.18 21.50 -2.07
CA THR A 108 9.82 20.99 -2.30
C THR A 108 9.66 19.59 -1.73
N LEU A 109 8.40 19.22 -1.58
CA LEU A 109 7.93 17.88 -1.26
C LEU A 109 7.08 17.41 -2.40
N SER A 110 7.29 16.18 -2.83
CA SER A 110 6.52 15.61 -3.93
C SER A 110 6.13 14.18 -3.62
N GLY A 111 4.98 13.76 -4.14
CA GLY A 111 4.55 12.37 -4.05
C GLY A 111 3.73 11.97 -5.26
N VAL A 112 3.94 10.75 -5.76
CA VAL A 112 3.14 10.15 -6.83
C VAL A 112 2.60 8.83 -6.33
N ASN A 113 1.32 8.58 -6.58
CA ASN A 113 0.71 7.25 -6.51
C ASN A 113 0.29 6.76 -7.90
N VAL A 114 0.36 5.46 -8.12
CA VAL A 114 -0.05 4.82 -9.38
C VAL A 114 -0.73 3.51 -9.08
N GLN A 115 -1.95 3.34 -9.58
CA GLN A 115 -2.81 2.18 -9.31
C GLN A 115 -2.92 1.26 -10.53
N PHE A 116 -2.94 -0.05 -10.29
CA PHE A 116 -3.06 -1.10 -11.31
C PHE A 116 -4.21 -2.06 -11.01
N HIS A 117 -4.76 -2.66 -12.06
CA HIS A 117 -5.99 -3.44 -11.97
C HIS A 117 -5.79 -4.76 -11.20
N PRO A 118 -6.75 -5.19 -10.35
CA PRO A 118 -6.69 -6.45 -9.60
C PRO A 118 -6.54 -7.73 -10.42
N VAL A 119 -6.82 -7.67 -11.71
CA VAL A 119 -6.72 -8.85 -12.61
C VAL A 119 -5.27 -9.25 -12.85
N ASP A 120 -4.35 -8.27 -12.77
CA ASP A 120 -2.94 -8.49 -13.05
C ASP A 120 -2.15 -8.75 -11.77
N PHE A 121 -2.61 -8.18 -10.65
CA PHE A 121 -1.89 -8.12 -9.38
C PHE A 121 -2.65 -8.73 -8.18
N GLY A 122 -3.79 -9.39 -8.42
CA GLY A 122 -4.61 -10.08 -7.41
C GLY A 122 -5.44 -9.19 -6.50
N THR A 123 -5.05 -7.93 -6.33
CA THR A 123 -5.74 -6.87 -5.58
C THR A 123 -5.49 -5.52 -6.26
N LEU A 124 -6.17 -4.43 -5.86
CA LEU A 124 -5.81 -3.11 -6.39
C LEU A 124 -4.38 -2.80 -5.91
N ALA A 125 -3.44 -2.82 -6.84
CA ALA A 125 -2.04 -2.58 -6.54
C ALA A 125 -1.78 -1.09 -6.64
N GLU A 126 -1.16 -0.48 -5.63
CA GLU A 126 -0.68 0.89 -5.72
C GLU A 126 0.83 0.91 -5.44
N ILE A 127 1.58 1.61 -6.29
CA ILE A 127 2.95 1.98 -5.99
C ILE A 127 3.02 3.45 -5.64
N GLN A 128 3.94 3.80 -4.75
CA GLN A 128 4.13 5.18 -4.33
C GLN A 128 5.60 5.55 -4.24
N GLU A 129 5.94 6.72 -4.80
CA GLU A 129 7.24 7.36 -4.60
C GLU A 129 7.04 8.67 -3.85
N ASN A 130 7.93 8.94 -2.89
CA ASN A 130 7.89 10.13 -2.05
C ASN A 130 9.25 10.85 -2.08
N TRP A 131 9.22 12.18 -2.21
CA TRP A 131 10.36 13.09 -2.18
C TRP A 131 10.23 14.06 -0.98
N PRO A 132 11.34 14.42 -0.30
CA PRO A 132 12.70 13.89 -0.46
C PRO A 132 12.93 12.56 0.27
N GLY A 133 14.11 11.98 0.09
CA GLY A 133 14.63 10.86 0.90
C GLY A 133 14.84 9.55 0.15
N GLN A 134 14.62 9.47 -1.16
CA GLN A 134 14.75 8.23 -1.93
C GLN A 134 16.14 7.56 -1.84
N GLY A 135 17.19 8.32 -1.49
CA GLY A 135 18.53 7.77 -1.24
C GLY A 135 18.59 6.82 -0.05
N ASP A 136 17.63 6.90 0.88
CA ASP A 136 17.56 6.08 2.09
C ASP A 136 16.56 4.91 1.95
N PHE A 137 16.11 4.59 0.73
CA PHE A 137 15.16 3.51 0.48
C PHE A 137 15.66 2.17 1.08
N PRO A 138 14.79 1.39 1.75
CA PRO A 138 13.35 1.59 1.95
C PRO A 138 12.99 2.43 3.18
N THR A 139 13.97 2.91 3.94
CA THR A 139 13.76 3.62 5.23
C THR A 139 13.40 5.10 5.07
N ASN A 140 13.16 5.54 3.83
CA ASN A 140 12.92 6.93 3.50
C ASN A 140 11.60 7.44 4.10
N LYS A 141 11.64 8.65 4.66
CA LYS A 141 10.54 9.26 5.43
C LYS A 141 9.86 10.38 4.66
N GLY A 142 9.78 10.26 3.33
CA GLY A 142 9.26 11.30 2.45
C GLY A 142 7.80 11.68 2.71
N ALA A 143 7.32 12.71 2.02
CA ALA A 143 5.96 13.23 2.17
C ALA A 143 4.89 12.23 1.72
N TYR A 144 4.15 11.64 2.66
CA TYR A 144 2.97 10.82 2.36
C TYR A 144 1.72 11.70 2.28
N PHE A 145 1.37 12.18 1.08
CA PHE A 145 0.31 13.16 0.87
C PHE A 145 -1.08 12.73 1.38
N PRO A 146 -1.55 11.47 1.22
CA PRO A 146 -2.88 11.09 1.69
C PRO A 146 -3.04 11.18 3.22
N ALA A 147 -1.98 10.91 3.99
CA ALA A 147 -1.96 11.04 5.46
C ALA A 147 -1.47 12.42 5.95
N GLY A 148 -1.11 13.31 5.03
CA GLY A 148 -0.62 14.66 5.32
C GLY A 148 0.89 14.74 5.53
N ASN A 149 1.48 15.90 5.21
CA ASN A 149 2.92 16.16 5.39
C ASN A 149 3.32 16.49 6.85
N THR A 150 2.41 16.40 7.82
CA THR A 150 2.81 16.38 9.24
C THR A 150 3.12 14.96 9.70
N TRP A 151 2.92 13.95 8.83
CA TRP A 151 3.20 12.55 9.13
C TRP A 151 4.62 12.31 9.63
N GLN A 152 5.56 13.12 9.16
CA GLN A 152 7.00 12.97 9.33
C GLN A 152 7.49 13.45 10.70
N ASN A 153 6.80 14.44 11.30
CA ASN A 153 7.19 15.06 12.58
C ASN A 153 7.35 14.03 13.70
N ASP A 154 6.50 13.01 13.68
CA ASP A 154 6.47 11.99 14.70
C ASP A 154 6.95 10.64 14.16
N VAL A 155 7.80 10.55 13.12
CA VAL A 155 8.30 9.23 12.64
C VAL A 155 9.26 8.57 13.62
N ASN A 156 10.12 9.36 14.25
CA ASN A 156 11.18 8.86 15.14
C ASN A 156 10.74 8.74 16.60
N ALA A 157 9.78 9.57 17.03
CA ALA A 157 9.29 9.61 18.42
C ALA A 157 8.23 8.54 18.71
N ARG A 158 7.90 7.66 17.74
CA ARG A 158 6.72 6.79 17.80
C ARG A 158 6.80 5.83 18.96
N PRO A 159 5.85 5.84 19.91
CA PRO A 159 5.57 4.63 20.63
C PRO A 159 5.05 3.63 19.60
N HIS A 160 5.79 2.55 19.37
CA HIS A 160 5.14 1.30 18.98
C HIS A 160 3.95 1.17 19.94
N GLY A 161 2.73 1.03 19.42
CA GLY A 161 1.63 0.67 20.31
C GLY A 161 2.12 -0.52 21.14
N ARG A 162 1.78 -0.62 22.43
CA ARG A 162 2.30 -1.69 23.30
C ARG A 162 2.04 -3.11 22.78
N VAL A 163 1.34 -3.27 21.66
CA VAL A 163 0.92 -4.51 21.02
C VAL A 163 1.72 -4.82 19.74
N THR A 164 2.03 -3.83 18.89
CA THR A 164 2.65 -4.07 17.56
C THR A 164 3.64 -2.98 17.16
N THR A 165 4.68 -3.39 16.41
CA THR A 165 5.72 -2.51 15.85
C THR A 165 5.51 -2.16 14.37
N GLY A 166 4.61 -2.82 13.63
CA GLY A 166 4.36 -2.58 12.21
C GLY A 166 3.75 -3.77 11.47
N PHE A 167 3.65 -3.68 10.15
CA PHE A 167 3.18 -4.77 9.29
C PHE A 167 4.29 -5.78 9.00
N ALA A 168 4.04 -7.05 9.25
CA ALA A 168 4.93 -8.14 8.86
C ALA A 168 4.61 -8.68 7.47
N ALA A 169 3.33 -8.82 7.15
CA ALA A 169 2.92 -9.37 5.87
C ALA A 169 1.52 -8.93 5.45
N VAL A 170 1.26 -9.05 4.14
CA VAL A 170 -0.08 -9.06 3.57
C VAL A 170 -0.29 -10.37 2.83
N GLU A 171 -1.48 -10.92 2.92
CA GLU A 171 -1.90 -12.13 2.19
C GLU A 171 -3.00 -11.76 1.19
N ILE A 172 -2.76 -12.14 -0.07
CA ILE A 172 -3.59 -11.80 -1.22
C ILE A 172 -4.11 -13.10 -1.83
N ALA A 173 -5.44 -13.22 -1.90
CA ALA A 173 -6.12 -14.27 -2.63
C ALA A 173 -6.60 -13.71 -3.98
N PRO A 174 -5.84 -13.85 -5.08
CA PRO A 174 -6.26 -13.37 -6.38
C PRO A 174 -7.57 -14.05 -6.80
N ARG A 175 -8.49 -13.29 -7.40
CA ARG A 175 -9.73 -13.89 -7.93
C ARG A 175 -9.46 -14.75 -9.15
N ASP A 176 -8.56 -14.27 -10.00
CA ASP A 176 -8.22 -14.85 -11.29
C ASP A 176 -6.69 -14.90 -11.38
N GLY A 177 -6.16 -15.91 -12.06
CA GLY A 177 -4.73 -16.10 -12.25
C GLY A 177 -4.05 -16.95 -11.18
N ASP A 178 -2.89 -17.45 -11.54
CA ASP A 178 -2.06 -18.29 -10.67
C ASP A 178 -1.33 -17.42 -9.61
N PRO A 179 -1.34 -17.80 -8.31
CA PRO A 179 -0.69 -17.04 -7.26
C PRO A 179 0.83 -16.84 -7.45
N GLU A 180 1.54 -17.81 -8.00
CA GLU A 180 2.98 -17.72 -8.29
C GLU A 180 3.24 -16.74 -9.44
N GLU A 181 2.45 -16.81 -10.52
CA GLU A 181 2.55 -15.81 -11.60
C GLU A 181 2.29 -14.39 -11.10
N ILE A 182 1.29 -14.19 -10.24
CA ILE A 182 0.96 -12.87 -9.70
C ILE A 182 2.07 -12.38 -8.76
N CYS A 183 2.62 -13.26 -7.93
CA CYS A 183 3.79 -12.97 -7.10
C CYS A 183 4.98 -12.49 -7.95
N GLN A 184 5.28 -13.23 -9.02
CA GLN A 184 6.32 -12.90 -9.97
C GLN A 184 6.08 -11.53 -10.63
N ARG A 185 4.82 -11.18 -10.92
CA ARG A 185 4.50 -9.88 -11.51
C ARG A 185 4.79 -8.71 -10.57
N TRP A 186 4.43 -8.86 -9.30
CA TRP A 186 4.79 -7.90 -8.27
C TRP A 186 6.31 -7.73 -8.16
N MET A 187 7.07 -8.84 -8.13
CA MET A 187 8.54 -8.78 -8.06
C MET A 187 9.14 -8.02 -9.25
N ASN A 188 8.72 -8.36 -10.48
CA ASN A 188 9.17 -7.70 -11.71
C ASN A 188 8.83 -6.20 -11.72
N GLY A 189 7.66 -5.84 -11.17
CA GLY A 189 7.14 -4.48 -11.15
C GLY A 189 7.83 -3.58 -10.13
N LEU A 190 7.92 -4.05 -8.87
CA LEU A 190 8.52 -3.30 -7.77
C LEU A 190 10.03 -3.13 -7.93
N GLY A 191 10.70 -4.15 -8.46
CA GLY A 191 12.13 -4.13 -8.69
C GLY A 191 12.94 -4.08 -7.39
N ALA A 192 13.55 -2.92 -7.10
CA ALA A 192 14.69 -2.83 -6.19
C ALA A 192 14.44 -3.40 -4.78
N GLY A 193 15.27 -4.36 -4.40
CA GLY A 193 15.35 -4.92 -3.05
C GLY A 193 14.25 -5.91 -2.69
N CYS A 194 13.35 -6.28 -3.61
CA CYS A 194 12.41 -7.38 -3.42
C CYS A 194 12.93 -8.69 -4.03
N SER A 195 12.50 -9.83 -3.49
CA SER A 195 12.91 -11.15 -3.96
C SER A 195 11.88 -12.22 -3.63
N ILE A 196 11.79 -13.25 -4.47
CA ILE A 196 10.99 -14.46 -4.22
C ILE A 196 11.93 -15.56 -3.74
N ASN A 197 11.51 -16.29 -2.69
CA ASN A 197 12.20 -17.51 -2.28
C ASN A 197 11.85 -18.64 -3.28
N PRO A 198 12.82 -19.30 -3.95
CA PRO A 198 12.53 -20.40 -4.87
C PRO A 198 11.79 -21.59 -4.22
N GLU A 199 11.93 -21.77 -2.90
CA GLU A 199 11.22 -22.82 -2.16
C GLU A 199 9.77 -22.42 -1.79
N GLU A 200 9.46 -21.12 -1.86
CA GLU A 200 8.14 -20.54 -1.56
C GLU A 200 7.79 -19.52 -2.65
N PRO A 201 7.50 -19.98 -3.88
CA PRO A 201 7.41 -19.10 -5.06
C PRO A 201 6.23 -18.10 -5.00
N THR A 202 5.29 -18.32 -4.09
CA THR A 202 4.16 -17.42 -3.83
C THR A 202 4.42 -16.41 -2.72
N VAL A 203 5.66 -16.31 -2.23
CA VAL A 203 6.05 -15.36 -1.17
C VAL A 203 7.09 -14.37 -1.69
N LEU A 204 6.67 -13.11 -1.79
CA LEU A 204 7.52 -11.98 -2.15
C LEU A 204 8.05 -11.32 -0.88
N ARG A 205 9.37 -11.31 -0.70
CA ARG A 205 10.06 -10.53 0.33
C ARG A 205 10.28 -9.12 -0.18
N LEU A 206 9.82 -8.13 0.57
CA LEU A 206 10.03 -6.71 0.28
C LEU A 206 11.34 -6.23 0.91
N SER A 207 11.85 -5.10 0.40
CA SER A 207 13.12 -4.52 0.84
C SER A 207 13.14 -4.12 2.32
N GLY A 208 11.98 -3.79 2.89
CA GLY A 208 11.84 -3.43 4.31
C GLY A 208 11.70 -4.63 5.27
N GLY A 209 11.85 -5.86 4.77
CA GLY A 209 11.72 -7.08 5.57
C GLY A 209 10.28 -7.60 5.72
N GLN A 210 9.29 -6.88 5.20
CA GLN A 210 7.91 -7.36 5.10
C GLN A 210 7.76 -8.40 3.98
N THR A 211 6.65 -9.13 3.97
CA THR A 211 6.32 -10.06 2.88
C THR A 211 4.94 -9.81 2.28
N MET A 212 4.78 -10.18 1.01
CA MET A 212 3.48 -10.36 0.37
C MET A 212 3.33 -11.84 0.04
N ARG A 213 2.24 -12.47 0.51
CA ARG A 213 1.93 -13.87 0.24
C ARG A 213 0.74 -13.96 -0.70
N PHE A 214 0.86 -14.79 -1.71
CA PHE A 214 -0.20 -15.05 -2.68
C PHE A 214 -0.72 -16.46 -2.45
N ILE A 215 -2.04 -16.60 -2.25
CA ILE A 215 -2.64 -17.89 -1.91
C ILE A 215 -3.77 -18.23 -2.87
N GLU A 216 -4.03 -19.53 -3.04
CA GLU A 216 -5.18 -19.97 -3.82
C GLU A 216 -6.50 -19.45 -3.21
N PRO A 217 -7.38 -18.83 -4.01
CA PRO A 217 -8.70 -18.43 -3.53
C PRO A 217 -9.51 -19.68 -3.15
N GLN A 218 -10.04 -19.68 -1.93
CA GLN A 218 -10.94 -20.75 -1.51
C GLN A 218 -12.35 -20.52 -2.07
N PRO A 219 -13.09 -21.59 -2.43
CA PRO A 219 -14.50 -21.49 -2.78
C PRO A 219 -15.29 -20.76 -1.69
N ASP A 220 -16.17 -19.85 -2.08
CA ASP A 220 -17.04 -19.07 -1.20
C ASP A 220 -16.32 -18.17 -0.18
N LYS A 221 -15.01 -17.94 -0.35
CA LYS A 221 -14.23 -16.97 0.44
C LYS A 221 -14.00 -15.68 -0.35
N LYS A 222 -13.61 -14.63 0.39
CA LYS A 222 -13.26 -13.33 -0.20
C LYS A 222 -11.95 -13.44 -0.97
N THR A 223 -11.80 -12.58 -1.97
CA THR A 223 -10.60 -12.41 -2.81
C THR A 223 -10.05 -11.00 -2.62
N GLY A 224 -8.81 -10.75 -3.01
CA GLY A 224 -8.09 -9.49 -2.74
C GLY A 224 -7.22 -9.65 -1.51
N VAL A 225 -7.12 -8.62 -0.66
CA VAL A 225 -6.40 -8.71 0.60
C VAL A 225 -7.27 -9.43 1.62
N VAL A 226 -6.81 -10.61 2.07
CA VAL A 226 -7.57 -11.51 2.95
C VAL A 226 -6.89 -11.73 4.30
N GLY A 227 -5.58 -11.47 4.38
CA GLY A 227 -4.81 -11.60 5.61
C GLY A 227 -3.81 -10.46 5.78
N VAL A 228 -3.53 -10.13 7.04
CA VAL A 228 -2.53 -9.15 7.44
C VAL A 228 -1.84 -9.67 8.69
N ASP A 229 -0.51 -9.74 8.64
CA ASP A 229 0.29 -10.03 9.83
C ASP A 229 0.92 -8.74 10.35
N LEU A 230 0.95 -8.62 11.67
CA LEU A 230 1.54 -7.51 12.39
C LEU A 230 2.65 -8.06 13.28
N TRP A 231 3.82 -7.44 13.26
CA TRP A 231 4.88 -7.79 14.22
C TRP A 231 4.41 -7.44 15.63
N ALA A 232 4.50 -8.41 16.53
CA ALA A 232 4.25 -8.20 17.95
C ALA A 232 5.34 -7.29 18.55
N ALA A 233 4.93 -6.34 19.39
CA ALA A 233 5.89 -5.53 20.13
C ALA A 233 6.67 -6.40 21.13
N PRO A 234 8.00 -6.24 21.26
CA PRO A 234 8.80 -7.02 22.21
C PRO A 234 8.26 -6.94 23.64
N GLY A 235 8.10 -8.09 24.28
CA GLY A 235 7.61 -8.19 25.66
C GLY A 235 6.15 -7.77 25.85
N CYS A 236 5.35 -7.68 24.77
CA CYS A 236 3.92 -7.38 24.90
C CYS A 236 3.12 -8.59 25.41
N ASP A 237 2.12 -8.31 26.24
CA ASP A 237 1.02 -9.26 26.44
C ASP A 237 0.21 -9.32 25.15
N ARG A 238 0.39 -10.38 24.35
CA ARG A 238 -0.44 -10.64 23.17
C ARG A 238 -1.92 -10.63 23.58
N LYS A 239 -2.66 -9.59 23.17
CA LYS A 239 -4.09 -9.46 23.47
C LYS A 239 -4.97 -10.30 22.53
N PHE A 240 -4.41 -10.71 21.40
CA PHE A 240 -4.99 -11.63 20.43
C PHE A 240 -3.86 -12.33 19.68
N ASP A 241 -4.08 -13.57 19.26
CA ASP A 241 -3.18 -14.23 18.30
C ASP A 241 -3.67 -14.01 16.88
N SER A 242 -4.98 -14.12 16.68
CA SER A 242 -5.64 -13.81 15.41
C SER A 242 -7.05 -13.23 15.65
N MET A 243 -7.52 -12.37 14.76
CA MET A 243 -8.88 -11.86 14.74
C MET A 243 -9.36 -11.62 13.30
N ASN A 244 -10.66 -11.73 13.05
CA ASN A 244 -11.24 -11.28 11.78
C ASN A 244 -11.87 -9.90 11.98
N PHE A 245 -11.43 -8.93 11.17
CA PHE A 245 -11.94 -7.56 11.21
C PHE A 245 -12.13 -7.06 9.77
N CYS A 246 -13.33 -6.57 9.46
CA CYS A 246 -13.71 -6.08 8.13
C CYS A 246 -13.39 -7.06 7.00
N GLY A 247 -13.61 -8.36 7.23
CA GLY A 247 -13.39 -9.41 6.22
C GLY A 247 -11.93 -9.77 5.97
N VAL A 248 -10.99 -9.27 6.77
CA VAL A 248 -9.57 -9.57 6.73
C VAL A 248 -9.16 -10.28 8.02
N THR A 249 -8.33 -11.31 7.91
CA THR A 249 -7.73 -11.99 9.07
C THR A 249 -6.47 -11.26 9.50
N TRP A 250 -6.40 -10.86 10.75
CA TRP A 250 -5.28 -10.14 11.35
C TRP A 250 -4.57 -11.05 12.33
N THR A 251 -3.25 -11.16 12.23
CA THR A 251 -2.45 -12.06 13.09
C THR A 251 -1.30 -11.30 13.74
N LEU A 252 -1.00 -11.57 15.01
CA LEU A 252 0.25 -11.14 15.64
C LEU A 252 1.33 -12.20 15.43
N VAL A 253 2.44 -11.82 14.80
CA VAL A 253 3.59 -12.68 14.55
C VAL A 253 4.80 -12.16 15.31
N ASP A 254 5.69 -13.06 15.71
CA ASP A 254 6.94 -12.62 16.34
C ASP A 254 7.82 -11.90 15.32
N HIS A 255 8.64 -10.98 15.82
CA HIS A 255 9.71 -10.43 15.01
C HIS A 255 10.68 -11.58 14.67
N PRO A 256 11.17 -11.68 13.42
CA PRO A 256 12.32 -12.54 13.15
C PRO A 256 13.44 -12.10 14.10
N SER A 257 14.01 -13.06 14.83
CA SER A 257 15.18 -12.82 15.68
C SER A 257 16.30 -12.25 14.82
N GLU A 258 16.88 -11.12 15.24
CA GLU A 258 18.10 -10.55 14.63
C GLU A 258 19.24 -11.57 14.56
#